data_AF-A0A1S8LMV6-F1
#
_entry.id   AF-A0A1S8LMV6-F1
#
_cell.length_a   1.000
_cell.length_b   1.000
_cell.length_c   1.000
_cell.angle_alpha   90.00
_cell.angle_beta   90.00
_cell.angle_gamma   90.00
#
_symmetry.space_group_name_H-M   'P 1'
#
loop_
_entity.id
_entity.type
_entity.pdbx_description
1 polymer ?
#
loop_
_entity_poly.entity_id
_entity_poly.type
_entity_poly.pdbx_seq_one_letter_code
_entity_poly.pdbx_strand_id
1 'polypeptide(L)'
;MYPIGYFCYNKTNEEIEILSKNKYVKHVSAKGITYTEEFKRIFISENENGKLPRIIFEECGFSISILGKKRMQSSADRWRLAYRTQRVLGLQDTRKQNSGRSSEKELSIEEKYERIKAQNNLLKAENELLKKLDMLERRRIKKISLPVENKFNIINLVVTKYKLKNMISYLCKIAAISRSGYYNYFSSKSQGRRKERNNKAEITRDIILKAYNFKGRKKGARQIKVTLEGQF
;
A
#
# COMPACT_ATOMS: atom_id res chain seq x y z
N MET A 1 -48.67 -2.94 7.43
CA MET A 1 -47.33 -3.58 7.48
C MET A 1 -46.34 -2.50 7.90
N TYR A 2 -46.04 -2.38 9.19
CA TYR A 2 -45.14 -1.33 9.70
C TYR A 2 -43.67 -1.70 9.45
N PRO A 3 -42.81 -0.74 9.08
CA PRO A 3 -41.39 -0.99 8.85
C PRO A 3 -40.70 -1.33 10.17
N ILE A 4 -39.92 -2.41 10.16
CA ILE A 4 -39.11 -2.88 11.29
C ILE A 4 -38.00 -1.84 11.53
N GLY A 5 -38.31 -0.85 12.37
CA GLY A 5 -37.34 0.13 12.84
C GLY A 5 -36.17 -0.58 13.51
N TYR A 6 -34.97 -0.36 12.99
CA TYR A 6 -33.73 -0.82 13.62
C TYR A 6 -33.53 -0.04 14.92
N PHE A 7 -34.02 -0.58 16.05
CA PHE A 7 -33.68 -0.05 17.36
C PHE A 7 -32.18 -0.20 17.60
N CYS A 8 -31.45 0.91 17.50
CA CYS A 8 -30.10 1.02 18.03
C CYS A 8 -30.20 0.95 19.56
N TYR A 9 -30.02 -0.24 20.13
CA TYR A 9 -30.01 -0.43 21.58
C TYR A 9 -28.91 0.42 22.21
N ASN A 10 -29.29 1.45 22.96
CA ASN A 10 -28.36 2.22 23.78
C ASN A 10 -27.99 1.37 24.99
N LYS A 11 -26.69 1.27 25.28
CA LYS A 11 -26.23 0.52 26.45
C LYS A 11 -26.63 1.22 27.73
N THR A 12 -27.00 0.45 28.76
CA THR A 12 -27.24 0.98 30.11
C THR A 12 -25.92 1.34 30.78
N ASN A 13 -25.97 2.13 31.86
CA ASN A 13 -24.76 2.53 32.59
C ASN A 13 -24.02 1.31 33.17
N GLU A 14 -24.73 0.28 33.60
CA GLU A 14 -24.17 -0.98 34.12
C GLU A 14 -23.40 -1.74 33.02
N GLU A 15 -23.98 -1.86 31.82
CA GLU A 15 -23.33 -2.49 30.67
C GLU A 15 -22.07 -1.73 30.24
N ILE A 16 -22.10 -0.39 30.34
CA ILE A 16 -20.94 0.46 30.05
C ILE A 16 -19.81 0.18 31.04
N GLU A 17 -20.14 0.01 32.33
CA GLU A 17 -19.15 -0.26 33.38
C GLU A 17 -18.54 -1.66 33.27
N ILE A 18 -19.34 -2.67 32.92
CA ILE A 18 -18.83 -4.04 32.68
C ILE A 18 -17.85 -4.04 31.50
N LEU A 19 -18.21 -3.37 30.40
CA LEU A 19 -17.38 -3.32 29.20
C LEU A 19 -16.13 -2.45 29.38
N SER A 20 -16.17 -1.41 30.22
CA SER A 20 -15.01 -0.53 30.45
C SER A 20 -13.89 -1.21 31.24
N LYS A 21 -14.23 -2.22 32.06
CA LYS A 21 -13.25 -3.02 32.82
C LYS A 21 -12.40 -3.95 31.95
N ASN A 22 -12.80 -4.22 30.71
CA ASN A 22 -12.07 -5.11 29.82
C ASN A 22 -10.82 -4.43 29.21
N LYS A 23 -9.64 -5.08 29.33
CA LYS A 23 -8.35 -4.63 28.78
C LYS A 23 -8.39 -4.26 27.29
N TYR A 24 -9.24 -4.92 26.51
CA TYR A 24 -9.34 -4.74 25.05
C TYR A 24 -10.24 -3.58 24.63
N VAL A 25 -10.78 -2.84 25.59
CA VAL A 25 -11.64 -1.68 25.37
C VAL A 25 -10.89 -0.39 25.71
N LYS A 26 -10.87 0.53 24.76
CA LYS A 26 -10.27 1.87 24.92
C LYS A 26 -11.26 2.87 25.48
N HIS A 27 -12.51 2.83 25.00
CA HIS A 27 -13.58 3.71 25.48
C HIS A 27 -14.94 3.13 25.11
N VAL A 28 -15.87 3.12 26.07
CA VAL A 28 -17.29 2.77 25.86
C VAL A 28 -18.17 4.01 25.97
N SER A 29 -19.11 4.15 25.04
CA SER A 29 -20.24 5.07 25.17
C SER A 29 -21.57 4.31 25.05
N ALA A 30 -22.68 4.95 25.39
CA ALA A 30 -24.01 4.37 25.23
C ALA A 30 -24.23 3.82 23.81
N LYS A 31 -23.76 4.56 22.79
CA LYS A 31 -23.97 4.22 21.36
C LYS A 31 -22.87 3.34 20.76
N GLY A 32 -21.65 3.33 21.31
CA GLY A 32 -20.51 2.69 20.64
C GLY A 32 -19.42 2.17 21.58
N ILE A 33 -18.50 1.40 21.02
CA ILE A 33 -17.31 0.90 21.72
C ILE A 33 -16.11 1.16 20.82
N THR A 34 -15.06 1.70 21.42
CA THR A 34 -13.75 1.86 20.79
C THR A 34 -12.83 0.78 21.34
N TYR A 35 -12.33 -0.07 20.46
CA TYR A 35 -11.43 -1.18 20.82
C TYR A 35 -9.97 -0.75 20.71
N THR A 36 -9.11 -1.40 21.49
CA THR A 36 -7.67 -1.18 21.41
C THR A 36 -7.09 -1.69 20.08
N GLU A 37 -5.95 -1.13 19.67
CA GLU A 37 -5.26 -1.60 18.45
C GLU A 37 -4.73 -3.02 18.62
N GLU A 38 -4.35 -3.40 19.84
CA GLU A 38 -3.91 -4.75 20.18
C GLU A 38 -5.01 -5.78 19.93
N PHE A 39 -6.23 -5.50 20.40
CA PHE A 39 -7.36 -6.41 20.19
C PHE A 39 -7.65 -6.62 18.71
N LYS A 40 -7.62 -5.57 17.90
CA LYS A 40 -7.85 -5.68 16.46
C LYS A 40 -6.79 -6.55 15.78
N ARG A 41 -5.54 -6.52 16.25
CA ARG A 41 -4.45 -7.37 15.72
C ARG A 41 -4.64 -8.83 16.09
N ILE A 42 -4.94 -9.10 17.37
CA ILE A 42 -5.27 -10.44 17.87
C ILE A 42 -6.46 -10.99 17.08
N PHE A 43 -7.50 -10.19 16.90
CA PHE A 43 -8.68 -10.58 16.14
C PHE A 43 -8.35 -11.03 14.71
N ILE A 44 -7.52 -10.27 13.99
CA ILE A 44 -7.15 -10.63 12.62
C ILE A 44 -6.31 -11.92 12.60
N SER A 45 -5.35 -12.06 13.52
CA SER A 45 -4.51 -13.26 13.62
C SER A 45 -5.34 -14.52 13.87
N GLU A 46 -6.22 -14.49 14.87
CA GLU A 46 -7.09 -15.61 15.21
C GLU A 46 -8.13 -15.89 14.11
N ASN A 47 -8.59 -14.85 13.40
CA ASN A 47 -9.52 -15.01 12.29
C ASN A 47 -8.85 -15.63 11.05
N GLU A 48 -7.58 -15.32 10.79
CA GLU A 48 -6.77 -15.98 9.75
C GLU A 48 -6.52 -17.47 10.07
N ASN A 49 -6.40 -17.80 11.36
CA ASN A 49 -6.36 -19.19 11.85
C ASN A 49 -7.71 -19.94 11.77
N GLY A 50 -8.78 -19.27 11.28
CA GLY A 50 -10.09 -19.88 11.07
C GLY A 50 -11.07 -19.78 12.24
N LYS A 51 -10.72 -19.12 13.35
CA LYS A 51 -11.65 -18.93 14.46
C LYS A 51 -12.80 -17.98 14.09
N LEU A 52 -14.00 -18.34 14.54
CA LEU A 52 -15.19 -17.51 14.36
C LEU A 52 -15.12 -16.25 15.23
N PRO A 53 -15.62 -15.08 14.75
CA PRO A 53 -15.62 -13.84 15.53
C PRO A 53 -16.26 -13.99 16.91
N ARG A 54 -17.30 -14.81 17.02
CA ARG A 54 -17.98 -15.09 18.28
C ARG A 54 -17.01 -15.61 19.36
N ILE A 55 -16.23 -16.63 18.99
CA ILE A 55 -15.29 -17.31 19.88
C ILE A 55 -14.19 -16.35 20.31
N ILE A 56 -13.63 -15.59 19.36
CA ILE A 56 -12.54 -14.64 19.64
C ILE A 56 -13.00 -13.57 20.64
N PHE A 57 -14.23 -13.07 20.49
CA PHE A 57 -14.78 -12.10 21.43
C PHE A 57 -15.03 -12.72 22.82
N GLU A 58 -15.57 -13.95 22.90
CA GLU A 58 -15.75 -14.68 24.17
C GLU A 58 -14.41 -14.94 24.89
N GLU A 59 -13.40 -15.45 24.18
CA GLU A 59 -12.04 -15.69 24.70
C GLU A 59 -11.39 -14.41 25.23
N CYS A 60 -11.68 -13.28 24.60
CA CYS A 60 -11.20 -11.96 25.02
C CYS A 60 -12.08 -11.30 26.09
N GLY A 61 -13.01 -12.04 26.71
CA GLY A 61 -13.83 -11.58 27.83
C GLY A 61 -14.98 -10.63 27.44
N PHE A 62 -15.46 -10.68 26.20
CA PHE A 62 -16.65 -9.94 25.79
C PHE A 62 -17.91 -10.79 25.89
N SER A 63 -18.89 -10.31 26.64
CA SER A 63 -20.22 -10.90 26.67
C SER A 63 -21.01 -10.51 25.41
N ILE A 64 -21.31 -11.48 24.53
CA ILE A 64 -22.03 -11.23 23.27
C ILE A 64 -23.48 -10.81 23.49
N SER A 65 -24.10 -11.20 24.61
CA SER A 65 -25.45 -10.76 24.96
C SER A 65 -25.49 -9.23 25.16
N ILE A 66 -24.52 -8.70 25.91
CA ILE A 66 -24.37 -7.26 26.16
C ILE A 66 -23.89 -6.53 24.90
N LEU A 67 -22.95 -7.11 24.16
CA LEU A 67 -22.36 -6.47 22.99
C LEU A 67 -23.34 -6.39 21.79
N GLY A 68 -24.12 -7.43 21.60
CA GLY A 68 -25.04 -7.61 20.48
C GLY A 68 -24.37 -8.19 19.22
N LYS A 69 -24.98 -9.25 18.65
CA LYS A 69 -24.46 -9.99 17.49
C LYS A 69 -24.14 -9.10 16.28
N LYS A 70 -25.05 -8.17 15.93
CA LYS A 70 -24.86 -7.28 14.76
C LYS A 70 -23.66 -6.34 14.93
N ARG A 71 -23.41 -5.84 16.15
CA ARG A 71 -22.27 -4.94 16.42
C ARG A 71 -20.96 -5.68 16.31
N MET A 72 -20.87 -6.88 16.87
CA MET A 72 -19.70 -7.76 16.73
C MET A 72 -19.39 -8.04 15.25
N GLN A 73 -20.40 -8.47 14.48
CA GLN A 73 -20.24 -8.74 13.04
C GLN A 73 -19.79 -7.49 12.27
N SER A 74 -20.44 -6.35 12.49
CA SER A 74 -20.09 -5.09 11.82
C SER A 74 -18.66 -4.64 12.14
N SER A 75 -18.19 -4.84 13.38
CA SER A 75 -16.80 -4.58 13.78
C SER A 75 -15.83 -5.51 13.07
N ALA A 76 -16.12 -6.82 13.08
CA ALA A 76 -15.31 -7.84 12.42
C ALA A 76 -15.15 -7.56 10.92
N ASP A 77 -16.24 -7.28 10.23
CA ASP A 77 -16.23 -6.99 8.79
C ASP A 77 -15.45 -5.73 8.47
N ARG A 78 -15.59 -4.68 9.30
CA ARG A 78 -14.82 -3.45 9.17
C ARG A 78 -13.32 -3.70 9.31
N TRP A 79 -12.89 -4.48 10.29
CA TRP A 79 -11.47 -4.77 10.52
C TRP A 79 -10.89 -5.67 9.43
N ARG A 80 -11.63 -6.68 8.99
CA ARG A 80 -11.24 -7.53 7.84
C ARG A 80 -11.05 -6.70 6.58
N LEU A 81 -11.99 -5.80 6.29
CA LEU A 81 -11.90 -4.93 5.12
C LEU A 81 -10.70 -3.98 5.22
N ALA A 82 -10.50 -3.35 6.38
CA ALA A 82 -9.37 -2.47 6.63
C ALA A 82 -8.02 -3.20 6.45
N TYR A 83 -7.92 -4.42 6.95
CA TYR A 83 -6.72 -5.25 6.83
C TYR A 83 -6.47 -5.74 5.38
N ARG A 84 -7.52 -6.12 4.65
CA ARG A 84 -7.39 -6.47 3.23
C ARG A 84 -6.85 -5.30 2.40
N THR A 85 -7.26 -4.08 2.73
CA THR A 85 -6.91 -2.86 2.00
C THR A 85 -5.54 -2.29 2.37
N GLN A 86 -5.23 -2.17 3.67
CA GLN A 86 -4.05 -1.46 4.17
C GLN A 86 -3.23 -2.28 5.19
N ARG A 87 -3.51 -3.58 5.33
CA ARG A 87 -2.86 -4.48 6.30
C ARG A 87 -2.91 -3.90 7.72
N VAL A 88 -1.83 -4.06 8.49
CA VAL A 88 -1.74 -3.61 9.88
C VAL A 88 -1.96 -2.10 10.02
N LEU A 89 -1.56 -1.30 9.03
CA LEU A 89 -1.76 0.16 9.05
C LEU A 89 -3.24 0.54 9.05
N GLY A 90 -4.09 -0.24 8.38
CA GLY A 90 -5.54 -0.01 8.34
C GLY A 90 -6.25 -0.24 9.67
N LEU A 91 -5.62 -0.91 10.63
CA LEU A 91 -6.21 -1.20 11.94
C LEU A 91 -5.97 -0.06 12.95
N GLN A 92 -5.04 0.85 12.66
CA GLN A 92 -4.67 1.97 13.53
C GLN A 92 -5.76 3.04 13.57
N ASP A 93 -5.85 3.76 14.68
CA ASP A 93 -6.81 4.86 14.83
C ASP A 93 -6.36 6.09 14.03
N THR A 94 -6.96 6.29 12.86
CA THR A 94 -6.63 7.40 11.94
C THR A 94 -7.03 8.78 12.48
N ARG A 95 -7.85 8.85 13.54
CA ARG A 95 -8.24 10.12 14.17
C ARG A 95 -7.07 10.86 14.81
N LYS A 96 -6.00 10.16 15.18
CA LYS A 96 -4.77 10.80 15.69
C LYS A 96 -4.02 11.59 14.62
N GLN A 97 -4.17 11.22 13.36
CA GLN A 97 -3.42 11.76 12.23
C GLN A 97 -4.24 12.73 11.38
N ASN A 98 -5.57 12.63 11.45
CA ASN A 98 -6.45 13.59 10.82
C ASN A 98 -6.52 14.84 11.72
N SER A 99 -5.74 15.86 11.37
CA SER A 99 -5.98 17.21 11.86
C SER A 99 -7.42 17.57 11.47
N GLY A 100 -8.32 17.60 12.45
CA GLY A 100 -9.70 18.02 12.24
C GLY A 100 -9.78 19.50 11.87
N ARG A 101 -10.58 20.28 12.60
CA ARG A 101 -10.60 21.73 12.44
C ARG A 101 -9.18 22.29 12.62
N SER A 102 -8.72 23.12 11.68
CA SER A 102 -7.43 23.82 11.82
C SER A 102 -7.44 24.61 13.12
N SER A 103 -6.46 24.37 13.98
CA SER A 103 -6.30 25.18 15.18
C SER A 103 -5.99 26.61 14.77
N GLU A 104 -6.73 27.58 15.33
CA GLU A 104 -6.44 29.01 15.20
C GLU A 104 -5.21 29.44 16.02
N LYS A 105 -4.63 28.51 16.80
CA LYS A 105 -3.40 28.74 17.57
C LYS A 105 -2.21 28.97 16.64
N GLU A 106 -1.49 30.07 16.86
CA GLU A 106 -0.23 30.31 16.17
C GLU A 106 0.80 29.24 16.53
N LEU A 107 1.43 28.69 15.49
CA LEU A 107 2.47 27.67 15.61
C LEU A 107 3.75 28.27 16.18
N SER A 108 4.48 27.47 16.96
CA SER A 108 5.81 27.87 17.41
C SER A 108 6.76 28.07 16.22
N ILE A 109 7.82 28.85 16.43
CA ILE A 109 8.84 29.11 15.41
C ILE A 109 9.47 27.79 14.93
N GLU A 110 9.74 26.87 15.86
CA GLU A 110 10.30 25.54 15.59
C GLU A 110 9.34 24.68 14.75
N GLU A 111 8.05 24.73 15.07
CA GLU A 111 7.01 24.01 14.32
C GLU A 111 6.87 24.56 12.89
N LYS A 112 6.92 25.90 12.74
CA LYS A 112 6.93 26.57 11.43
C LYS A 112 8.16 26.14 10.63
N TYR A 113 9.34 26.09 11.25
CA TYR A 113 10.57 25.66 10.61
C TYR A 113 10.48 24.22 10.10
N GLU A 114 10.03 23.28 10.93
CA GLU A 114 9.90 21.87 10.52
C GLU A 114 8.86 21.68 9.41
N ARG A 115 7.76 22.45 9.42
CA ARG A 115 6.79 22.47 8.31
C ARG A 115 7.43 22.96 7.01
N ILE A 116 8.12 24.09 7.05
CA ILE A 116 8.80 24.67 5.87
C ILE A 116 9.87 23.71 5.35
N LYS A 117 10.63 23.09 6.25
CA LYS A 117 11.64 22.09 5.90
C LYS A 117 11.02 20.86 5.22
N ALA A 118 9.90 20.37 5.72
CA ALA A 118 9.15 19.27 5.09
C ALA A 118 8.61 19.65 3.71
N GLN A 119 8.06 20.86 3.56
CA GLN A 119 7.61 21.39 2.25
C GLN A 119 8.77 21.53 1.27
N ASN A 120 9.89 22.11 1.69
CA ASN A 120 11.10 22.21 0.89
C ASN A 120 11.63 20.85 0.45
N ASN A 121 11.56 19.85 1.34
CA ASN A 121 11.95 18.48 1.01
C ASN A 121 11.05 17.88 -0.09
N LEU A 122 9.72 18.09 0.00
CA LEU A 122 8.78 17.66 -1.03
C LEU A 122 9.03 18.37 -2.37
N LEU A 123 9.22 19.69 -2.35
CA LEU A 123 9.50 20.49 -3.55
C LEU A 123 10.80 20.08 -4.23
N LYS A 124 11.85 19.77 -3.46
CA LYS A 124 13.11 19.25 -4.01
C LYS A 124 12.90 17.92 -4.71
N ALA A 125 12.12 17.02 -4.11
CA ALA A 125 11.80 15.72 -4.69
C ALA A 125 10.98 15.84 -5.98
N GLU A 126 9.97 16.72 -6.00
CA GLU A 126 9.15 17.00 -7.17
C GLU A 126 10.00 17.56 -8.33
N ASN A 127 10.84 18.55 -8.06
CA ASN A 127 11.74 19.12 -9.05
C ASN A 127 12.73 18.09 -9.60
N GLU A 128 13.29 17.20 -8.75
CA GLU A 128 14.17 16.13 -9.23
C GLU A 128 13.41 15.14 -10.13
N LEU A 129 12.18 14.76 -9.75
CA LEU A 129 11.33 13.89 -10.55
C LEU A 129 11.09 14.50 -11.95
N LEU A 130 10.64 15.75 -12.00
CA LEU A 130 10.35 16.46 -13.25
C LEU A 130 11.60 16.60 -14.14
N LYS A 131 12.74 17.00 -13.56
CA LYS A 131 14.01 17.08 -14.29
C LYS A 131 14.42 15.73 -14.89
N LYS A 132 14.25 14.63 -14.15
CA LYS A 132 14.58 13.28 -14.66
C LYS A 132 13.63 12.81 -15.75
N LEU A 133 12.35 13.14 -15.65
CA LEU A 133 11.37 12.85 -16.71
C LEU A 133 11.71 13.63 -17.98
N ASP A 134 11.90 14.95 -17.87
CA ASP A 134 12.24 15.82 -19.00
C ASP A 134 13.54 15.39 -19.70
N MET A 135 14.60 15.08 -18.96
CA MET A 135 15.85 14.58 -19.54
C MET A 135 15.67 13.30 -20.36
N LEU A 136 14.81 12.38 -19.92
CA LEU A 136 14.56 11.15 -20.65
C LEU A 136 13.66 11.36 -21.86
N GLU A 137 12.72 12.31 -21.80
CA GLU A 137 11.89 12.69 -22.94
C GLU A 137 12.73 13.34 -24.04
N ARG A 138 13.61 14.28 -23.69
CA ARG A 138 14.50 14.96 -24.66
C ARG A 138 15.49 14.02 -25.34
N ARG A 139 15.93 12.94 -24.67
CA ARG A 139 16.84 11.94 -25.25
C ARG A 139 16.16 11.04 -26.29
N ARG A 140 14.83 11.07 -26.41
CA ARG A 140 14.12 10.27 -27.41
C ARG A 140 13.97 11.05 -28.72
N ILE A 141 14.40 10.40 -29.80
CA ILE A 141 14.31 10.89 -31.18
C ILE A 141 12.84 11.02 -31.65
N LYS A 142 11.92 10.26 -31.06
CA LYS A 142 10.47 10.35 -31.33
C LYS A 142 9.74 10.85 -30.08
N LYS A 143 8.69 11.66 -30.29
CA LYS A 143 7.73 12.17 -29.31
C LYS A 143 6.82 11.07 -28.72
N ILE A 144 7.38 9.89 -28.45
CA ILE A 144 6.70 8.74 -27.87
C ILE A 144 6.83 8.85 -26.36
N SER A 145 5.69 8.76 -25.66
CA SER A 145 5.59 8.73 -24.20
C SER A 145 6.62 7.76 -23.59
N LEU A 146 7.27 8.19 -22.50
CA LEU A 146 8.25 7.36 -21.78
C LEU A 146 7.64 6.01 -21.37
N PRO A 147 8.42 4.90 -21.45
CA PRO A 147 7.99 3.62 -20.92
C PRO A 147 7.58 3.77 -19.46
N VAL A 148 6.45 3.17 -19.11
CA VAL A 148 5.86 3.28 -17.79
C VAL A 148 6.83 2.71 -16.73
N GLU A 149 7.62 1.69 -17.07
CA GLU A 149 8.64 1.12 -16.17
C GLU A 149 9.68 2.16 -15.72
N ASN A 150 10.12 3.03 -16.64
CA ASN A 150 11.11 4.06 -16.33
C ASN A 150 10.54 5.08 -15.34
N LYS A 151 9.28 5.48 -15.53
CA LYS A 151 8.58 6.39 -14.61
C LYS A 151 8.51 5.79 -13.20
N PHE A 152 8.17 4.50 -13.08
CA PHE A 152 8.14 3.81 -11.80
C PHE A 152 9.51 3.78 -11.11
N ASN A 153 10.57 3.46 -11.86
CA ASN A 153 11.93 3.43 -11.32
C ASN A 153 12.38 4.81 -10.81
N ILE A 154 12.12 5.88 -11.56
CA ILE A 154 12.48 7.25 -11.16
C ILE A 154 11.75 7.66 -9.88
N ILE A 155 10.44 7.40 -9.79
CA ILE A 155 9.67 7.68 -8.58
C ILE A 155 10.26 6.93 -7.38
N ASN A 156 10.61 5.65 -7.55
CA ASN A 156 11.22 4.87 -6.47
C ASN A 156 12.57 5.45 -6.02
N LEU A 157 13.42 5.90 -6.96
CA LEU A 157 14.68 6.57 -6.65
C LEU A 157 14.48 7.87 -5.85
N VAL A 158 13.52 8.70 -6.26
CA VAL A 158 13.21 9.97 -5.58
C VAL A 158 12.64 9.72 -4.19
N VAL A 159 11.69 8.78 -4.06
CA VAL A 159 11.06 8.43 -2.78
C VAL A 159 12.06 7.88 -1.78
N THR A 160 12.98 7.02 -2.23
CA THR A 160 14.03 6.46 -1.37
C THR A 160 15.04 7.51 -0.94
N LYS A 161 15.46 8.39 -1.85
CA LYS A 161 16.40 9.49 -1.57
C LYS A 161 15.86 10.49 -0.55
N TYR A 162 14.63 10.95 -0.73
CA TYR A 162 14.02 11.99 0.12
C TYR A 162 13.18 11.42 1.28
N LYS A 163 13.13 10.09 1.42
CA LYS A 163 12.35 9.36 2.44
C LYS A 163 10.85 9.68 2.43
N LEU A 164 10.28 9.94 1.24
CA LEU A 164 8.90 10.39 1.05
C LEU A 164 7.90 9.24 0.81
N LYS A 165 7.92 8.22 1.68
CA LYS A 165 7.11 6.98 1.50
C LYS A 165 5.60 7.25 1.33
N ASN A 166 5.07 8.26 2.02
CA ASN A 166 3.64 8.58 2.00
C ASN A 166 3.23 9.43 0.78
N MET A 167 4.19 9.93 0.00
CA MET A 167 3.94 10.83 -1.15
C MET A 167 3.92 10.09 -2.49
N ILE A 168 4.07 8.77 -2.52
CA ILE A 168 4.04 7.96 -3.75
C ILE A 168 2.78 8.25 -4.58
N SER A 169 1.62 8.41 -3.92
CA SER A 169 0.37 8.71 -4.62
C SER A 169 0.38 10.07 -5.31
N TYR A 170 1.01 11.08 -4.70
CA TYR A 170 1.15 12.42 -5.27
C TYR A 170 2.13 12.40 -6.46
N LEU A 171 3.29 11.77 -6.28
CA LEU A 171 4.31 11.65 -7.33
C LEU A 171 3.81 10.85 -8.55
N CYS A 172 2.99 9.81 -8.34
CA CYS A 172 2.36 9.08 -9.45
C CYS A 172 1.38 9.96 -10.25
N LYS A 173 0.65 10.87 -9.60
CA LYS A 173 -0.23 11.83 -10.29
C LYS A 173 0.58 12.79 -11.15
N ILE A 174 1.68 13.33 -10.62
CA ILE A 174 2.60 14.22 -11.36
C ILE A 174 3.15 13.51 -12.60
N ALA A 175 3.57 12.24 -12.47
CA ALA A 175 4.12 11.47 -13.58
C ALA A 175 3.06 10.92 -14.56
N ALA A 176 1.78 11.20 -14.33
CA ALA A 176 0.63 10.70 -15.08
C ALA A 176 0.59 9.16 -15.20
N ILE A 177 0.74 8.45 -14.07
CA ILE A 177 0.70 6.98 -14.00
C ILE A 177 -0.21 6.47 -12.89
N SER A 178 -0.67 5.23 -13.00
CA SER A 178 -1.52 4.63 -11.97
C SER A 178 -0.72 4.22 -10.74
N ARG A 179 -1.25 4.58 -9.56
CA ARG A 179 -0.70 4.16 -8.26
C ARG A 179 -0.70 2.63 -8.13
N SER A 180 -1.79 1.97 -8.54
CA SER A 180 -1.88 0.51 -8.54
C SER A 180 -0.81 -0.13 -9.42
N GLY A 181 -0.54 0.45 -10.59
CA GLY A 181 0.55 0.03 -11.48
C GLY A 181 1.91 0.10 -10.81
N TYR A 182 2.21 1.19 -10.09
CA TYR A 182 3.46 1.35 -9.34
C TYR A 182 3.66 0.23 -8.31
N TYR A 183 2.67 0.02 -7.44
CA TYR A 183 2.77 -1.01 -6.39
C TYR A 183 2.83 -2.43 -6.98
N ASN A 184 2.05 -2.69 -8.04
CA ASN A 184 2.11 -3.97 -8.73
C ASN A 184 3.47 -4.20 -9.38
N TYR A 185 4.08 -3.17 -9.97
CA TYR A 185 5.41 -3.27 -10.57
C TYR A 185 6.46 -3.68 -9.53
N PHE A 186 6.46 -3.06 -8.34
CA PHE A 186 7.37 -3.39 -7.24
C PHE A 186 6.92 -4.58 -6.35
N SER A 187 5.83 -5.27 -6.70
CA SER A 187 5.41 -6.49 -6.01
C SER A 187 6.42 -7.62 -6.22
N SER A 188 6.62 -8.46 -5.20
CA SER A 188 7.54 -9.62 -5.25
C SER A 188 7.25 -10.53 -6.44
N LYS A 189 5.97 -10.79 -6.72
CA LYS A 189 5.52 -11.60 -7.87
C LYS A 189 5.94 -10.99 -9.21
N SER A 190 5.76 -9.67 -9.37
CA SER A 190 6.10 -8.96 -10.61
C SER A 190 7.62 -8.79 -10.77
N GLN A 191 8.36 -8.64 -9.67
CA GLN A 191 9.81 -8.65 -9.67
C GLN A 191 10.36 -10.01 -10.09
N GLY A 192 9.81 -11.11 -9.54
CA GLY A 192 10.19 -12.47 -9.92
C GLY A 192 10.02 -12.74 -11.41
N ARG A 193 8.83 -12.45 -11.96
CA ARG A 193 8.55 -12.61 -13.40
C ARG A 193 9.50 -11.81 -14.29
N ARG A 194 9.83 -10.57 -13.91
CA ARG A 194 10.78 -9.73 -14.67
C ARG A 194 12.20 -10.30 -14.60
N LYS A 195 12.63 -10.79 -13.44
CA LYS A 195 13.93 -11.44 -13.27
C LYS A 195 14.04 -12.69 -14.15
N GLU A 196 13.03 -13.55 -14.15
CA GLU A 196 12.97 -14.72 -15.03
C GLU A 196 13.01 -14.35 -16.52
N ARG A 197 12.23 -13.35 -16.92
CA ARG A 197 12.23 -12.86 -18.31
C ARG A 197 13.60 -12.30 -18.71
N ASN A 198 14.23 -11.53 -17.83
CA ASN A 198 15.56 -10.98 -18.07
C ASN A 198 16.61 -12.09 -18.19
N ASN A 199 16.60 -13.07 -17.29
CA ASN A 199 17.50 -14.23 -17.36
C ASN A 199 17.32 -15.01 -18.67
N LYS A 200 16.08 -15.24 -19.10
CA LYS A 200 15.79 -15.88 -20.40
C LYS A 200 16.31 -15.05 -21.57
N ALA A 201 16.15 -13.72 -21.53
CA ALA A 201 16.64 -12.82 -22.56
C ALA A 201 18.18 -12.79 -22.62
N GLU A 202 18.85 -12.89 -21.48
CA GLU A 202 20.31 -12.97 -21.37
C GLU A 202 20.84 -14.28 -21.98
N ILE A 203 20.25 -15.42 -21.60
CA ILE A 203 20.58 -16.72 -22.22
C ILE A 203 20.37 -16.66 -23.74
N THR A 204 19.24 -16.10 -24.19
CA THR A 204 18.93 -15.96 -25.62
C THR A 204 19.95 -15.08 -26.33
N ARG A 205 20.37 -13.96 -25.70
CA ARG A 205 21.40 -13.06 -26.22
C ARG A 205 22.72 -13.81 -26.39
N ASP A 206 23.13 -14.60 -25.41
CA ASP A 206 24.39 -15.36 -25.45
C ASP A 206 24.38 -16.41 -26.55
N ILE A 207 23.26 -17.12 -26.72
CA ILE A 207 23.07 -18.07 -27.82
C ILE A 207 23.20 -17.35 -29.18
N ILE A 208 22.55 -16.19 -29.33
CA ILE A 208 22.64 -15.38 -30.56
C ILE A 208 24.07 -14.91 -30.80
N LEU A 209 24.79 -14.47 -29.77
CA LEU A 209 26.19 -14.01 -29.89
C LEU A 209 27.12 -15.15 -30.31
N LYS A 210 26.96 -16.35 -29.72
CA LYS A 210 27.69 -17.55 -30.14
C LYS A 210 27.43 -17.88 -31.62
N ALA A 211 26.16 -17.87 -32.04
CA ALA A 211 25.78 -18.11 -33.43
C ALA A 211 26.29 -17.03 -34.38
N TYR A 212 26.32 -15.76 -33.96
CA TYR A 212 26.87 -14.66 -34.75
C TYR A 212 28.38 -14.83 -34.99
N ASN A 213 29.15 -15.18 -33.96
CA ASN A 213 30.60 -15.31 -34.02
C ASN A 213 31.11 -16.62 -34.65
N PHE A 214 30.24 -17.63 -34.80
CA PHE A 214 30.60 -18.93 -35.39
C PHE A 214 31.30 -18.80 -36.77
N LYS A 215 32.42 -19.50 -37.01
CA LYS A 215 33.21 -19.42 -38.27
C LYS A 215 33.77 -18.02 -38.62
N GLY A 216 33.84 -17.06 -37.69
CA GLY A 216 34.66 -15.84 -37.81
C GLY A 216 34.24 -14.80 -38.86
N ARG A 217 33.06 -14.93 -39.46
CA ARG A 217 32.55 -13.99 -40.49
C ARG A 217 31.29 -13.27 -40.01
N LYS A 218 31.09 -12.03 -40.48
CA LYS A 218 29.89 -11.23 -40.17
C LYS A 218 28.62 -11.96 -40.67
N LYS A 219 27.59 -12.07 -39.82
CA LYS A 219 26.31 -12.71 -40.17
C LYS A 219 25.14 -11.75 -40.08
N GLY A 220 24.26 -11.79 -41.08
CA GLY A 220 22.94 -11.16 -41.04
C GLY A 220 21.90 -12.03 -40.30
N ALA A 221 20.73 -11.46 -39.99
CA ALA A 221 19.68 -12.15 -39.22
C ALA A 221 19.29 -13.52 -39.78
N ARG A 222 19.14 -13.66 -41.11
CA ARG A 222 18.82 -14.94 -41.77
C ARG A 222 19.93 -15.98 -41.58
N GLN A 223 21.19 -15.57 -41.62
CA GLN A 223 22.33 -16.47 -41.45
C GLN A 223 22.50 -16.92 -39.98
N ILE A 224 22.22 -16.03 -39.03
CA ILE A 224 22.16 -16.40 -37.60
C ILE A 224 21.07 -17.45 -37.40
N LYS A 225 19.88 -17.24 -37.97
CA LYS A 225 18.78 -18.21 -37.92
C LYS A 225 19.21 -19.58 -38.47
N VAL A 226 19.81 -19.64 -39.66
CA VAL A 226 20.30 -20.91 -40.23
C VAL A 226 21.35 -21.57 -39.33
N THR A 227 22.25 -20.80 -38.72
CA THR A 227 23.27 -21.33 -37.79
C THR A 227 22.64 -21.89 -36.51
N LEU A 228 21.56 -21.27 -36.04
CA LEU A 228 20.80 -21.74 -34.88
C LEU A 228 19.94 -22.97 -35.20
N GLU A 229 19.40 -23.07 -36.41
CA GLU A 229 18.62 -24.24 -36.87
C GLU A 229 19.52 -25.45 -37.14
N GLY A 230 20.76 -25.23 -37.60
CA GLY A 230 21.79 -26.26 -37.69
C GLY A 230 22.50 -26.59 -36.36
N GLN A 231 22.15 -25.86 -35.28
CA GLN A 231 22.68 -25.95 -33.90
C GLN A 231 24.20 -26.15 -33.76
N PHE A 232 24.95 -25.21 -34.35
CA PHE A 232 26.42 -25.11 -34.47
C PHE A 232 27.02 -25.95 -35.61
#